data_AF-M8EF46-F1
#
_entry.id   AF-M8EF46-F1
#
_cell.length_a   1.000
_cell.length_b   1.000
_cell.length_c   1.000
_cell.angle_alpha   90.00
_cell.angle_beta   90.00
_cell.angle_gamma   90.00
#
_symmetry.space_group_name_H-M   'P 1'
#
loop_
_entity.id
_entity.type
_entity.pdbx_description
1 polymer ?
#
loop_
_entity_poly.entity_id
_entity_poly.type
_entity_poly.pdbx_seq_one_letter_code
_entity_poly.pdbx_strand_id
1 'polypeptide(L)'
;MSVNKEATPDLKSGKSSKTVEDFAKYFQPPSLKEAKKRGKEEIQVHYNFDIPEEMREIGKGKRYHVRTYGCQMNEHDSETIAGILEQMGYTFAEDFEEADVVLFNTCAIRENAEDKVFGELGHMKRLKNNNPNLILGVCGCMSQEEKVVNKILKSYQQVDLIFGTHNIHRLPFLLRDAIFSKEMVVEVWSKEGDIIENMPKNRVGNIKAWVNIMYGCDKFCTYCIVPYTRGKERSRRPEDVIAEVRELARQGFKEITLLGQNVNAYGKDFEDIEYGFGDLLDEIRKIDIPRIRFTTSHPRDFDDHLIEVLGKRGNLVEHIHLPVQSGSTEVLKRMARKYTREHYLELVRKIKAVIPDVVLTTDIIVGFPGETDEQFEETLSLVEEVGYDSGYTFVYSPREGTPAAVMEDNVPMEVKKERLYRLNELMAKISLEKINHCRIKSSRYWLKANRKTTRTCSLGVPGQTSWFTLRVINR
;
A
#
# COMPACT_ATOMS: atom_id res chain seq x y z
N MET A 1 77.74 -25.86 5.59
CA MET A 1 77.15 -25.03 6.66
C MET A 1 76.63 -23.75 6.05
N SER A 2 75.31 -23.56 6.04
CA SER A 2 74.57 -22.28 6.01
C SER A 2 73.17 -22.49 5.42
N VAL A 3 72.22 -22.66 6.34
CA VAL A 3 70.84 -22.13 6.38
C VAL A 3 70.02 -22.08 5.08
N ASN A 4 68.92 -22.84 5.04
CA ASN A 4 67.72 -22.45 4.29
C ASN A 4 66.51 -22.39 5.22
N LYS A 5 65.83 -21.24 5.16
CA LYS A 5 64.69 -20.81 5.98
C LYS A 5 63.47 -21.71 5.79
N GLU A 6 62.85 -22.09 6.89
CA GLU A 6 61.47 -22.56 6.94
C GLU A 6 60.52 -21.38 6.63
N ALA A 7 59.61 -21.59 5.68
CA ALA A 7 58.47 -20.71 5.43
C ALA A 7 57.22 -21.33 6.06
N THR A 8 56.59 -20.58 6.96
CA THR A 8 55.31 -20.87 7.61
C THR A 8 54.16 -20.89 6.58
N PRO A 9 53.16 -21.79 6.68
CA PRO A 9 51.98 -21.73 5.82
C PRO A 9 50.99 -20.67 6.32
N ASP A 10 50.64 -19.77 5.40
CA ASP A 10 49.67 -18.68 5.50
C ASP A 10 48.23 -19.23 5.61
N LEU A 11 47.57 -18.99 6.75
CA LEU A 11 46.15 -19.25 6.99
C LEU A 11 45.30 -18.19 6.30
N LYS A 12 44.99 -18.37 5.01
CA LYS A 12 44.02 -17.54 4.27
C LYS A 12 42.68 -18.26 4.08
N SER A 13 41.74 -17.87 4.95
CA SER A 13 40.32 -17.65 4.70
C SER A 13 39.71 -18.27 3.43
N GLY A 14 39.16 -19.48 3.55
CA GLY A 14 38.19 -20.02 2.61
C GLY A 14 36.80 -19.44 2.89
N LYS A 15 36.42 -18.36 2.19
CA LYS A 15 35.01 -18.00 1.98
C LYS A 15 34.77 -18.07 0.47
N SER A 16 34.16 -19.15 0.00
CA SER A 16 33.69 -19.21 -1.38
C SER A 16 32.52 -18.24 -1.55
N SER A 17 32.55 -17.44 -2.62
CA SER A 17 31.41 -16.64 -3.04
C SER A 17 30.36 -17.57 -3.64
N LYS A 18 29.29 -17.88 -2.90
CA LYS A 18 28.13 -18.60 -3.45
C LYS A 18 27.52 -17.77 -4.60
N THR A 19 27.29 -18.38 -5.76
CA THR A 19 26.70 -17.70 -6.93
C THR A 19 25.17 -17.77 -6.86
N VAL A 20 24.46 -16.96 -7.67
CA VAL A 20 22.98 -17.00 -7.77
C VAL A 20 22.47 -18.39 -8.14
N GLU A 21 23.26 -19.12 -8.93
CA GLU A 21 22.97 -20.48 -9.38
C GLU A 21 22.98 -21.49 -8.22
N ASP A 22 23.78 -21.25 -7.17
CA ASP A 22 23.77 -22.06 -5.96
C ASP A 22 22.48 -21.87 -5.15
N PHE A 23 21.88 -20.68 -5.18
CA PHE A 23 20.61 -20.38 -4.52
C PHE A 23 19.40 -20.94 -5.31
N ALA A 24 19.48 -21.00 -6.64
CA ALA A 24 18.39 -21.46 -7.51
C ALA A 24 17.98 -22.93 -7.29
N LYS A 25 18.83 -23.77 -6.67
CA LYS A 25 18.49 -25.16 -6.31
C LYS A 25 17.47 -25.29 -5.17
N TYR A 26 17.33 -24.26 -4.34
CA TYR A 26 16.44 -24.25 -3.16
C TYR A 26 15.43 -23.10 -3.18
N PHE A 27 15.42 -22.30 -4.25
CA PHE A 27 14.64 -21.08 -4.35
C PHE A 27 14.02 -20.94 -5.74
N GLN A 28 12.71 -20.72 -5.79
CA GLN A 28 12.04 -20.21 -6.99
C GLN A 28 11.77 -18.71 -6.79
N PRO A 29 12.40 -17.81 -7.58
CA PRO A 29 12.08 -16.40 -7.52
C PRO A 29 10.62 -16.13 -7.89
N PRO A 30 10.02 -15.06 -7.33
CA PRO A 30 8.69 -14.66 -7.75
C PRO A 30 8.69 -14.38 -9.25
N SER A 31 7.74 -14.96 -9.98
CA SER A 31 7.63 -14.76 -11.42
C SER A 31 6.41 -13.95 -11.76
N LEU A 32 6.61 -12.75 -12.33
CA LEU A 32 5.51 -11.93 -12.85
C LEU A 32 4.71 -12.67 -13.95
N LYS A 33 5.36 -13.58 -14.69
CA LYS A 33 4.70 -14.41 -15.70
C LYS A 33 3.74 -15.43 -15.07
N GLU A 34 4.12 -16.00 -13.93
CA GLU A 34 3.25 -16.89 -13.16
C GLU A 34 2.16 -16.12 -12.43
N ALA A 35 2.51 -14.99 -11.81
CA ALA A 35 1.57 -14.08 -11.16
C ALA A 35 0.51 -13.51 -12.12
N LYS A 36 0.78 -13.52 -13.43
CA LYS A 36 -0.22 -13.13 -14.46
C LYS A 36 -1.25 -14.22 -14.72
N LYS A 37 -0.94 -15.50 -14.46
CA LYS A 37 -1.87 -16.60 -14.70
C LYS A 37 -2.95 -16.57 -13.62
N ARG A 38 -4.19 -16.34 -14.02
CA ARG A 38 -5.35 -16.42 -13.13
C ARG A 38 -5.88 -17.85 -13.10
N GLY A 39 -5.77 -18.49 -11.94
CA GLY A 39 -6.32 -19.82 -11.71
C GLY A 39 -7.85 -19.79 -11.50
N LYS A 40 -8.48 -20.94 -11.70
CA LYS A 40 -9.84 -21.25 -11.23
C LYS A 40 -9.83 -22.00 -9.89
N GLU A 41 -8.69 -22.03 -9.21
CA GLU A 41 -8.58 -22.64 -7.89
C GLU A 41 -9.51 -21.89 -6.93
N GLU A 42 -10.27 -22.66 -6.14
CA GLU A 42 -11.24 -22.14 -5.19
C GLU A 42 -10.50 -21.52 -4.00
N ILE A 43 -10.81 -20.26 -3.70
CA ILE A 43 -10.19 -19.51 -2.61
C ILE A 43 -10.73 -20.04 -1.30
N GLN A 44 -9.87 -20.57 -0.44
CA GLN A 44 -10.28 -20.99 0.90
C GLN A 44 -10.22 -19.82 1.88
N VAL A 45 -11.08 -19.86 2.89
CA VAL A 45 -11.06 -18.93 4.02
C VAL A 45 -10.66 -19.70 5.26
N HIS A 46 -9.50 -19.35 5.82
CA HIS A 46 -8.97 -19.98 7.04
C HIS A 46 -9.18 -19.06 8.24
N TYR A 47 -9.87 -19.57 9.26
CA TYR A 47 -10.13 -18.82 10.50
C TYR A 47 -9.11 -19.13 11.62
N ASN A 48 -8.34 -20.20 11.46
CA ASN A 48 -7.38 -20.68 12.44
C ASN A 48 -5.99 -20.13 12.10
N PHE A 49 -5.67 -18.96 12.64
CA PHE A 49 -4.29 -18.49 12.68
C PHE A 49 -3.62 -19.04 13.94
N ASP A 50 -2.59 -19.86 13.75
CA ASP A 50 -1.84 -20.48 14.85
C ASP A 50 -0.37 -20.11 14.83
N ILE A 51 0.14 -19.74 16.00
CA ILE A 51 1.57 -19.60 16.26
C ILE A 51 2.09 -20.95 16.79
N PRO A 52 3.15 -21.52 16.18
CA PRO A 52 3.79 -22.74 16.66
C PRO A 52 4.13 -22.63 18.14
N GLU A 53 3.94 -23.72 18.89
CA GLU A 53 4.09 -23.71 20.35
C GLU A 53 5.50 -23.24 20.77
N GLU A 54 6.52 -23.65 20.03
CA GLU A 54 7.91 -23.23 20.23
C GLU A 54 8.16 -21.73 20.00
N MET A 55 7.25 -21.03 19.31
CA MET A 55 7.38 -19.61 18.95
C MET A 55 6.53 -18.66 19.82
N ARG A 56 5.61 -19.16 20.66
CA ARG A 56 4.69 -18.31 21.44
C ARG A 56 5.36 -17.41 22.47
N GLU A 57 6.55 -17.78 22.95
CA GLU A 57 7.28 -17.02 23.98
C GLU A 57 8.72 -16.65 23.59
N ILE A 58 9.11 -16.93 22.34
CA ILE A 58 10.49 -16.73 21.85
C ILE A 58 10.93 -15.26 21.90
N GLY A 59 9.95 -14.34 21.88
CA GLY A 59 10.12 -12.90 21.94
C GLY A 59 10.17 -12.32 23.34
N LYS A 60 9.94 -13.10 24.41
CA LYS A 60 9.95 -12.56 25.78
C LYS A 60 11.30 -11.88 26.10
N GLY A 61 11.23 -10.61 26.50
CA GLY A 61 12.42 -9.79 26.78
C GLY A 61 13.17 -9.28 25.54
N LYS A 62 12.65 -9.55 24.34
CA LYS A 62 13.17 -9.06 23.07
C LYS A 62 12.27 -8.00 22.48
N ARG A 63 12.85 -7.18 21.61
CA ARG A 63 12.16 -6.06 20.98
C ARG A 63 12.07 -6.19 19.47
N TYR A 64 11.06 -5.58 18.87
CA TYR A 64 10.87 -5.54 17.43
C TYR A 64 10.67 -4.10 16.94
N HIS A 65 11.05 -3.85 15.69
CA HIS A 65 10.74 -2.62 14.98
C HIS A 65 10.25 -2.94 13.56
N VAL A 66 9.07 -2.43 13.20
CA VAL A 66 8.55 -2.51 11.83
C VAL A 66 8.61 -1.13 11.21
N ARG A 67 9.41 -0.98 10.16
CA ARG A 67 9.52 0.26 9.40
C ARG A 67 8.70 0.17 8.12
N THR A 68 7.59 0.90 8.10
CA THR A 68 6.68 0.95 6.94
C THR A 68 7.14 1.97 5.90
N TYR A 69 7.23 1.53 4.64
CA TYR A 69 7.40 2.36 3.45
C TYR A 69 6.27 2.07 2.48
N GLY A 70 5.41 3.06 2.20
CA GLY A 70 4.41 2.89 1.15
C GLY A 70 3.10 3.60 1.38
N CYS A 71 2.02 2.82 1.28
CA CYS A 71 0.64 3.27 1.32
C CYS A 71 -0.10 2.74 2.56
N GLN A 72 -1.39 3.06 2.64
CA GLN A 72 -2.30 2.65 3.71
C GLN A 72 -2.39 1.12 3.85
N MET A 73 -2.22 0.37 2.75
CA MET A 73 -2.17 -1.09 2.80
C MET A 73 -0.91 -1.58 3.51
N ASN A 74 0.24 -0.94 3.27
CA ASN A 74 1.46 -1.29 4.00
C ASN A 74 1.33 -0.97 5.49
N GLU A 75 0.66 0.13 5.86
CA GLU A 75 0.39 0.42 7.28
C GLU A 75 -0.47 -0.68 7.93
N HIS A 76 -1.54 -1.11 7.26
CA HIS A 76 -2.36 -2.24 7.73
C HIS A 76 -1.57 -3.57 7.82
N ASP A 77 -0.74 -3.87 6.84
CA ASP A 77 0.14 -5.04 6.86
C ASP A 77 1.12 -4.97 8.05
N SER A 78 1.65 -3.78 8.36
CA SER A 78 2.51 -3.55 9.53
C SER A 78 1.77 -3.72 10.85
N GLU A 79 0.50 -3.28 10.96
CA GLU A 79 -0.35 -3.56 12.14
C GLU A 79 -0.50 -5.07 12.37
N THR A 80 -0.66 -5.83 11.29
CA THR A 80 -0.78 -7.30 11.34
C THR A 80 0.54 -7.95 11.76
N ILE A 81 1.65 -7.56 11.14
CA ILE A 81 3.00 -8.03 11.49
C ILE A 81 3.30 -7.74 12.97
N ALA A 82 3.01 -6.53 13.45
CA ALA A 82 3.17 -6.15 14.84
C ALA A 82 2.32 -7.01 15.78
N GLY A 83 1.04 -7.23 15.45
CA GLY A 83 0.16 -8.08 16.24
C GLY A 83 0.66 -9.53 16.36
N ILE A 84 1.21 -10.09 15.27
CA ILE A 84 1.82 -11.42 15.27
C ILE A 84 3.04 -11.45 16.21
N LEU A 85 3.94 -10.48 16.08
CA LEU A 85 5.16 -10.41 16.91
C LEU A 85 4.84 -10.24 18.41
N GLU A 86 3.82 -9.45 18.75
CA GLU A 86 3.38 -9.28 20.14
C GLU A 86 2.76 -10.56 20.72
N GLN A 87 1.99 -11.32 19.94
CA GLN A 87 1.51 -12.64 20.37
C GLN A 87 2.64 -13.67 20.56
N MET A 88 3.79 -13.47 19.92
CA MET A 88 5.02 -14.26 20.12
C MET A 88 5.86 -13.76 21.32
N GLY A 89 5.38 -12.72 22.03
CA GLY A 89 5.98 -12.17 23.23
C GLY A 89 6.98 -11.03 23.03
N TYR A 90 7.17 -10.54 21.79
CA TYR A 90 8.04 -9.38 21.53
C TYR A 90 7.38 -8.07 21.99
N THR A 91 8.19 -7.05 22.22
CA THR A 91 7.73 -5.69 22.55
C THR A 91 8.25 -4.65 21.55
N PHE A 92 7.51 -3.58 21.30
CA PHE A 92 7.92 -2.57 20.33
C PHE A 92 9.18 -1.78 20.79
N ALA A 93 10.10 -1.53 19.87
CA ALA A 93 11.23 -0.61 20.03
C ALA A 93 11.06 0.61 19.11
N GLU A 94 11.28 1.81 19.64
CA GLU A 94 11.24 3.06 18.85
C GLU A 94 12.43 3.16 17.89
N ASP A 95 13.61 2.71 18.32
CA ASP A 95 14.87 2.76 17.56
C ASP A 95 15.29 1.38 17.04
N PHE A 96 16.05 1.36 15.93
CA PHE A 96 16.54 0.11 15.35
C PHE A 96 17.60 -0.55 16.23
N GLU A 97 18.44 0.25 16.89
CA GLU A 97 19.53 -0.17 17.77
C GLU A 97 19.05 -1.00 18.96
N GLU A 98 17.79 -0.82 19.30
CA GLU A 98 17.12 -1.40 20.44
C GLU A 98 16.39 -2.71 20.13
N ALA A 99 16.20 -3.01 18.85
CA ALA A 99 15.42 -4.13 18.37
C ALA A 99 16.26 -5.40 18.17
N ASP A 100 15.66 -6.54 18.45
CA ASP A 100 16.17 -7.88 18.10
C ASP A 100 15.59 -8.37 16.77
N VAL A 101 14.49 -7.79 16.31
CA VAL A 101 13.87 -8.06 15.01
C VAL A 101 13.53 -6.73 14.32
N VAL A 102 14.11 -6.47 13.15
CA VAL A 102 13.80 -5.31 12.32
C VAL A 102 13.19 -5.77 11.00
N LEU A 103 11.98 -5.32 10.71
CA LEU A 103 11.28 -5.63 9.45
C LEU A 103 11.03 -4.36 8.65
N PHE A 104 11.49 -4.34 7.40
CA PHE A 104 11.14 -3.31 6.43
C PHE A 104 9.92 -3.77 5.63
N ASN A 105 8.76 -3.12 5.82
CA ASN A 105 7.56 -3.38 5.01
C ASN A 105 7.48 -2.37 3.87
N THR A 106 7.62 -2.83 2.64
CA THR A 106 7.97 -2.01 1.49
C THR A 106 6.91 -1.96 0.39
N CYS A 107 6.98 -0.95 -0.46
CA CYS A 107 6.02 -0.69 -1.54
C CYS A 107 6.72 -0.64 -2.90
N ALA A 108 6.14 -1.33 -3.89
CA ALA A 108 6.65 -1.40 -5.28
C ALA A 108 6.23 -0.22 -6.16
N ILE A 109 5.36 0.67 -5.65
CA ILE A 109 4.66 1.66 -6.50
C ILE A 109 5.32 3.03 -6.45
N ARG A 110 5.95 3.40 -5.33
CA ARG A 110 6.51 4.75 -5.15
C ARG A 110 7.96 4.79 -5.62
N GLU A 111 8.24 5.68 -6.58
CA GLU A 111 9.59 6.01 -7.00
C GLU A 111 10.39 6.55 -5.79
N ASN A 112 11.66 6.18 -5.69
CA ASN A 112 12.55 6.38 -4.53
C ASN A 112 12.24 5.54 -3.28
N ALA A 113 11.17 4.73 -3.23
CA ALA A 113 10.98 3.81 -2.10
C ALA A 113 12.07 2.73 -2.10
N GLU A 114 12.41 2.21 -3.29
CA GLU A 114 13.41 1.16 -3.43
C GLU A 114 14.82 1.63 -3.03
N ASP A 115 15.27 2.76 -3.56
CA ASP A 115 16.60 3.31 -3.25
C ASP A 115 16.74 3.65 -1.76
N LYS A 116 15.68 4.16 -1.13
CA LYS A 116 15.66 4.40 0.32
C LYS A 116 15.82 3.09 1.09
N VAL A 117 15.05 2.06 0.75
CA VAL A 117 15.16 0.74 1.39
C VAL A 117 16.56 0.17 1.20
N PHE A 118 17.13 0.24 0.00
CA PHE A 118 18.49 -0.23 -0.27
C PHE A 118 19.56 0.55 0.50
N GLY A 119 19.38 1.85 0.69
CA GLY A 119 20.24 2.68 1.54
C GLY A 119 20.17 2.23 3.01
N GLU A 120 18.96 2.10 3.55
CA GLU A 120 18.72 1.64 4.93
C GLU A 120 19.28 0.24 5.19
N LEU A 121 19.06 -0.70 4.28
CA LEU A 121 19.65 -2.04 4.36
C LEU A 121 21.17 -1.99 4.41
N GLY A 122 21.80 -1.06 3.69
CA GLY A 122 23.24 -0.82 3.77
C GLY A 122 23.68 -0.35 5.17
N HIS A 123 22.94 0.58 5.77
CA HIS A 123 23.20 1.07 7.13
C HIS A 123 23.04 -0.02 8.20
N MET A 124 22.10 -0.95 8.01
CA MET A 124 21.88 -2.07 8.94
C MET A 124 23.07 -3.03 9.05
N LYS A 125 24.01 -3.02 8.10
CA LYS A 125 25.23 -3.85 8.18
C LYS A 125 26.04 -3.56 9.44
N ARG A 126 26.15 -2.29 9.84
CA ARG A 126 26.85 -1.90 11.08
C ARG A 126 26.15 -2.46 12.30
N LEU A 127 24.82 -2.38 12.32
CA LEU A 127 24.02 -2.84 13.44
C LEU A 127 24.10 -4.37 13.60
N LYS A 128 23.98 -5.11 12.49
CA LYS A 128 24.14 -6.57 12.44
C LYS A 128 25.54 -7.03 12.87
N ASN A 129 26.59 -6.26 12.55
CA ASN A 129 27.95 -6.56 13.04
C ASN A 129 28.07 -6.40 14.56
N ASN A 130 27.38 -5.41 15.15
CA ASN A 130 27.38 -5.18 16.60
C ASN A 130 26.49 -6.17 17.35
N ASN A 131 25.37 -6.58 16.74
CA ASN A 131 24.48 -7.60 17.27
C ASN A 131 24.23 -8.68 16.19
N PRO A 132 25.05 -9.76 16.18
CA PRO A 132 24.87 -10.86 15.23
C PRO A 132 23.53 -11.60 15.37
N ASN A 133 22.86 -11.47 16.52
CA ASN A 133 21.57 -12.11 16.79
C ASN A 133 20.37 -11.28 16.32
N LEU A 134 20.56 -10.02 15.91
CA LEU A 134 19.51 -9.20 15.30
C LEU A 134 18.98 -9.92 14.07
N ILE A 135 17.67 -10.10 13.94
CA ILE A 135 17.05 -10.57 12.71
C ILE A 135 16.63 -9.38 11.86
N LEU A 136 17.09 -9.34 10.61
CA LEU A 136 16.75 -8.30 9.65
C LEU A 136 15.91 -8.89 8.52
N GLY A 137 14.70 -8.37 8.31
CA GLY A 137 13.79 -8.84 7.28
C GLY A 137 13.27 -7.76 6.33
N VAL A 138 12.94 -8.16 5.10
CA VAL A 138 12.31 -7.31 4.08
C VAL A 138 11.02 -7.97 3.59
N CYS A 139 9.91 -7.23 3.64
CA CYS A 139 8.61 -7.71 3.23
C CYS A 139 7.83 -6.66 2.44
N GLY A 140 6.63 -7.03 1.99
CA GLY A 140 5.72 -6.15 1.26
C GLY A 140 5.84 -6.31 -0.26
N CYS A 141 5.33 -5.32 -1.00
CA CYS A 141 5.17 -5.42 -2.45
C CYS A 141 6.50 -5.49 -3.21
N MET A 142 7.57 -4.81 -2.75
CA MET A 142 8.85 -4.88 -3.46
C MET A 142 9.46 -6.28 -3.39
N SER A 143 9.22 -7.02 -2.31
CA SER A 143 9.71 -8.40 -2.17
C SER A 143 9.09 -9.35 -3.19
N GLN A 144 8.01 -8.95 -3.88
CA GLN A 144 7.38 -9.72 -4.96
C GLN A 144 8.05 -9.49 -6.33
N GLU A 145 9.05 -8.62 -6.42
CA GLU A 145 9.78 -8.35 -7.66
C GLU A 145 11.08 -9.14 -7.70
N GLU A 146 11.23 -9.98 -8.73
CA GLU A 146 12.39 -10.87 -8.91
C GLU A 146 13.74 -10.13 -8.79
N LYS A 147 13.84 -8.95 -9.41
CA LYS A 147 15.07 -8.16 -9.37
C LYS A 147 15.42 -7.64 -7.99
N VAL A 148 14.42 -7.21 -7.21
CA VAL A 148 14.63 -6.74 -5.85
C VAL A 148 15.16 -7.88 -5.00
N VAL A 149 14.51 -9.05 -5.06
CA VAL A 149 14.96 -10.24 -4.32
C VAL A 149 16.37 -10.64 -4.72
N ASN A 150 16.65 -10.73 -6.03
CA ASN A 150 17.98 -11.06 -6.55
C ASN A 150 19.05 -10.04 -6.15
N LYS A 151 18.72 -8.75 -6.06
CA LYS A 151 19.64 -7.70 -5.59
C LYS A 151 19.92 -7.85 -4.09
N ILE A 152 18.90 -8.16 -3.28
CA ILE A 152 19.08 -8.41 -1.84
C ILE A 152 19.98 -9.64 -1.63
N LEU A 153 19.69 -10.77 -2.30
CA LEU A 153 20.48 -12.00 -2.23
C LEU A 153 21.96 -11.76 -2.57
N LYS A 154 22.25 -10.97 -3.62
CA LYS A 154 23.62 -10.69 -4.08
C LYS A 154 24.36 -9.69 -3.19
N SER A 155 23.71 -8.60 -2.81
CA SER A 155 24.39 -7.41 -2.28
C SER A 155 24.17 -7.16 -0.79
N TYR A 156 23.15 -7.79 -0.18
CA TYR A 156 22.72 -7.51 1.19
C TYR A 156 22.66 -8.79 2.04
N GLN A 157 23.81 -9.45 2.21
CA GLN A 157 23.96 -10.69 2.98
C GLN A 157 23.59 -10.57 4.47
N GLN A 158 23.47 -9.35 5.00
CA GLN A 158 23.00 -9.09 6.36
C GLN A 158 21.48 -9.27 6.55
N VAL A 159 20.72 -9.47 5.47
CA VAL A 159 19.29 -9.78 5.54
C VAL A 159 19.11 -11.27 5.84
N ASP A 160 18.26 -11.59 6.81
CA ASP A 160 17.99 -12.97 7.23
C ASP A 160 16.66 -13.48 6.68
N LEU A 161 15.73 -12.59 6.37
CA LEU A 161 14.37 -12.97 5.99
C LEU A 161 13.81 -12.09 4.87
N ILE A 162 13.24 -12.71 3.83
CA ILE A 162 12.49 -12.02 2.78
C ILE A 162 11.16 -12.74 2.59
N PHE A 163 10.05 -12.01 2.67
CA PHE A 163 8.74 -12.61 2.41
C PHE A 163 7.77 -11.70 1.67
N GLY A 164 6.89 -12.31 0.89
CA GLY A 164 5.90 -11.63 0.06
C GLY A 164 4.69 -11.11 0.85
N THR A 165 3.87 -10.34 0.15
CA THR A 165 2.57 -9.82 0.64
C THR A 165 1.56 -10.92 0.99
N HIS A 166 1.72 -12.11 0.42
CA HIS A 166 0.85 -13.27 0.64
C HIS A 166 1.22 -14.10 1.86
N ASN A 167 2.42 -13.86 2.43
CA ASN A 167 3.06 -14.75 3.40
C ASN A 167 3.07 -14.18 4.83
N ILE A 168 2.35 -13.08 5.11
CA ILE A 168 2.37 -12.43 6.43
C ILE A 168 1.97 -13.42 7.54
N HIS A 169 0.96 -14.25 7.31
CA HIS A 169 0.52 -15.30 8.24
C HIS A 169 1.60 -16.36 8.52
N ARG A 170 2.61 -16.51 7.65
CA ARG A 170 3.72 -17.45 7.83
C ARG A 170 4.86 -16.86 8.65
N LEU A 171 4.81 -15.58 9.02
CA LEU A 171 5.87 -14.90 9.76
C LEU A 171 6.39 -15.69 10.98
N PRO A 172 5.56 -16.36 11.81
CA PRO A 172 6.08 -17.17 12.92
C PRO A 172 7.01 -18.30 12.47
N PHE A 173 6.66 -19.00 11.39
CA PHE A 173 7.47 -20.09 10.82
C PHE A 173 8.74 -19.56 10.16
N LEU A 174 8.60 -18.46 9.42
CA LEU A 174 9.71 -17.81 8.74
C LEU A 174 10.76 -17.27 9.71
N LEU A 175 10.29 -16.66 10.81
CA LEU A 175 11.16 -16.15 11.86
C LEU A 175 11.86 -17.31 12.60
N ARG A 176 11.15 -18.41 12.86
CA ARG A 176 11.73 -19.63 13.43
C ARG A 176 12.90 -20.11 12.56
N ASP A 177 12.66 -20.28 11.27
CA ASP A 177 13.65 -20.80 10.34
C ASP A 177 14.85 -19.83 10.23
N ALA A 178 14.62 -18.51 10.25
CA ALA A 178 15.70 -17.52 10.24
C ALA A 178 16.54 -17.55 11.52
N ILE A 179 15.92 -17.76 12.69
CA ILE A 179 16.62 -17.87 13.98
C ILE A 179 17.48 -19.15 14.05
N PHE A 180 16.97 -20.29 13.58
CA PHE A 180 17.65 -21.58 13.76
C PHE A 180 18.56 -22.00 12.60
N SER A 181 18.23 -21.69 11.34
CA SER A 181 18.99 -22.15 10.18
C SER A 181 20.29 -21.35 9.94
N LYS A 182 20.34 -20.10 10.41
CA LYS A 182 21.41 -19.11 10.09
C LYS A 182 21.65 -18.89 8.60
N GLU A 183 20.76 -19.36 7.74
CA GLU A 183 20.72 -19.04 6.30
C GLU A 183 19.58 -18.06 6.03
N MET A 184 19.69 -17.32 4.94
CA MET A 184 18.65 -16.36 4.55
C MET A 184 17.40 -17.12 4.12
N VAL A 185 16.28 -16.88 4.81
CA VAL A 185 14.97 -17.46 4.49
C VAL A 185 14.29 -16.57 3.47
N VAL A 186 13.88 -17.15 2.34
CA VAL A 186 13.14 -16.44 1.29
C VAL A 186 11.87 -17.21 0.97
N GLU A 187 10.71 -16.64 1.31
CA GLU A 187 9.40 -17.20 0.99
C GLU A 187 8.52 -16.15 0.32
N VAL A 188 8.52 -16.18 -1.02
CA VAL A 188 7.79 -15.21 -1.84
C VAL A 188 6.92 -15.98 -2.83
N TRP A 189 5.61 -16.03 -2.58
CA TRP A 189 4.70 -16.75 -3.46
C TRP A 189 4.35 -15.93 -4.71
N SER A 190 4.64 -16.49 -5.89
CA SER A 190 4.22 -15.93 -7.19
C SER A 190 2.70 -15.92 -7.38
N LYS A 191 2.01 -16.84 -6.73
CA LYS A 191 0.55 -16.97 -6.78
C LYS A 191 -0.07 -16.45 -5.49
N GLU A 192 -1.29 -16.02 -5.66
CA GLU A 192 -2.10 -15.50 -4.60
C GLU A 192 -2.52 -16.64 -3.63
N GLY A 193 -2.37 -16.43 -2.31
CA GLY A 193 -2.72 -17.43 -1.28
C GLY A 193 -4.17 -17.39 -0.81
N ASP A 194 -4.57 -18.18 0.17
CA ASP A 194 -5.93 -18.13 0.73
C ASP A 194 -6.20 -16.85 1.56
N ILE A 195 -7.46 -16.60 1.91
CA ILE A 195 -7.82 -15.54 2.85
C ILE A 195 -7.63 -16.07 4.28
N ILE A 196 -6.82 -15.37 5.07
CA ILE A 196 -6.60 -15.71 6.48
C ILE A 196 -7.35 -14.68 7.34
N GLU A 197 -8.41 -15.14 7.99
CA GLU A 197 -9.19 -14.35 8.92
C GLU A 197 -8.59 -14.37 10.33
N ASN A 198 -9.04 -13.44 11.18
CA ASN A 198 -8.65 -13.35 12.60
C ASN A 198 -7.15 -13.22 12.89
N MET A 199 -6.35 -12.76 11.93
CA MET A 199 -4.95 -12.42 12.20
C MET A 199 -4.86 -11.30 13.25
N PRO A 200 -3.94 -11.40 14.22
CA PRO A 200 -3.77 -10.38 15.25
C PRO A 200 -3.29 -9.07 14.64
N LYS A 201 -3.80 -7.95 15.15
CA LYS A 201 -3.46 -6.59 14.69
C LYS A 201 -3.16 -5.71 15.89
N ASN A 202 -1.97 -5.12 15.92
CA ASN A 202 -1.67 -4.03 16.86
C ASN A 202 -1.87 -2.69 16.16
N ARG A 203 -2.92 -1.96 16.54
CA ARG A 203 -3.33 -0.70 15.91
C ARG A 203 -2.77 0.49 16.69
N VAL A 204 -2.07 1.39 16.00
CA VAL A 204 -1.47 2.57 16.63
C VAL A 204 -2.54 3.65 16.84
N GLY A 205 -2.97 3.80 18.08
CA GLY A 205 -3.96 4.80 18.50
C GLY A 205 -5.41 4.28 18.45
N ASN A 206 -6.36 5.15 18.80
CA ASN A 206 -7.77 4.78 19.03
C ASN A 206 -8.78 5.65 18.25
N ILE A 207 -8.31 6.40 17.25
CA ILE A 207 -9.16 7.32 16.48
C ILE A 207 -9.52 6.73 15.12
N LYS A 208 -8.52 6.18 14.42
CA LYS A 208 -8.65 5.70 13.04
C LYS A 208 -8.26 4.24 12.95
N ALA A 209 -9.00 3.45 12.17
CA ALA A 209 -8.66 2.07 11.87
C ALA A 209 -8.78 1.78 10.37
N TRP A 210 -7.93 0.89 9.90
CA TRP A 210 -7.92 0.37 8.54
C TRP A 210 -8.55 -1.02 8.53
N VAL A 211 -9.55 -1.23 7.67
CA VAL A 211 -10.19 -2.53 7.51
C VAL A 211 -10.06 -2.95 6.07
N ASN A 212 -9.24 -3.97 5.81
CA ASN A 212 -9.15 -4.51 4.46
C ASN A 212 -10.39 -5.34 4.15
N ILE A 213 -11.09 -5.07 3.05
CA ILE A 213 -12.31 -5.81 2.67
C ILE A 213 -12.06 -6.83 1.56
N MET A 214 -10.96 -6.67 0.81
CA MET A 214 -10.59 -7.56 -0.27
C MET A 214 -9.09 -7.48 -0.55
N TYR A 215 -8.57 -8.46 -1.28
CA TYR A 215 -7.18 -8.55 -1.68
C TYR A 215 -7.07 -8.62 -3.20
N GLY A 216 -5.96 -8.15 -3.74
CA GLY A 216 -5.60 -8.32 -5.14
C GLY A 216 -6.41 -7.46 -6.11
N CYS A 217 -6.02 -7.52 -7.39
CA CYS A 217 -6.59 -6.70 -8.45
C CYS A 217 -6.51 -7.43 -9.81
N ASP A 218 -7.63 -7.45 -10.53
CA ASP A 218 -7.74 -8.05 -11.87
C ASP A 218 -7.77 -6.98 -12.97
N LYS A 219 -7.53 -5.72 -12.58
CA LYS A 219 -7.37 -4.61 -13.50
C LYS A 219 -5.92 -4.50 -13.93
N PHE A 220 -5.58 -5.20 -15.00
CA PHE A 220 -4.27 -5.14 -15.68
C PHE A 220 -4.09 -3.83 -16.46
N CYS A 221 -4.09 -2.70 -15.74
CA CYS A 221 -3.70 -1.41 -16.29
C CYS A 221 -2.24 -1.49 -16.72
N THR A 222 -1.89 -0.97 -17.89
CA THR A 222 -0.57 -1.23 -18.51
C THR A 222 0.61 -0.71 -17.70
N TYR A 223 0.41 0.26 -16.80
CA TYR A 223 1.43 0.83 -15.92
C TYR A 223 1.45 0.23 -14.50
N CYS A 224 0.49 -0.64 -14.16
CA CYS A 224 0.27 -1.03 -12.77
C CYS A 224 0.89 -2.39 -12.45
N ILE A 225 1.75 -2.43 -11.42
CA ILE A 225 2.40 -3.66 -10.94
C ILE A 225 1.56 -4.42 -9.90
N VAL A 226 0.49 -3.81 -9.39
CA VAL A 226 -0.35 -4.36 -8.31
C VAL A 226 -0.94 -5.75 -8.64
N PRO A 227 -1.49 -6.01 -9.85
CA PRO A 227 -2.03 -7.33 -10.19
C PRO A 227 -1.02 -8.48 -10.06
N TYR A 228 0.28 -8.16 -10.13
CA TYR A 228 1.36 -9.14 -10.06
C TYR A 228 1.91 -9.31 -8.63
N THR A 229 1.85 -8.25 -7.82
CA THR A 229 2.43 -8.24 -6.46
C THR A 229 1.40 -8.48 -5.36
N ARG A 230 0.11 -8.39 -5.68
CA ARG A 230 -1.01 -8.62 -4.76
C ARG A 230 -2.00 -9.66 -5.28
N GLY A 231 -1.76 -10.26 -6.45
CA GLY A 231 -2.53 -11.39 -6.95
C GLY A 231 -3.94 -11.05 -7.46
N LYS A 232 -4.73 -12.10 -7.68
CA LYS A 232 -6.15 -12.05 -8.10
C LYS A 232 -7.05 -11.37 -7.06
N GLU A 233 -8.14 -10.75 -7.53
CA GLU A 233 -9.21 -10.21 -6.69
C GLU A 233 -9.82 -11.32 -5.81
N ARG A 234 -9.90 -11.07 -4.50
CA ARG A 234 -10.54 -11.96 -3.51
C ARG A 234 -11.22 -11.14 -2.42
N SER A 235 -12.52 -11.28 -2.29
CA SER A 235 -13.31 -10.55 -1.32
C SER A 235 -13.41 -11.33 -0.01
N ARG A 236 -13.23 -10.64 1.11
CA ARG A 236 -13.56 -11.20 2.43
C ARG A 236 -15.07 -11.35 2.55
N ARG A 237 -15.53 -12.32 3.33
CA ARG A 237 -16.97 -12.52 3.53
C ARG A 237 -17.60 -11.30 4.23
N PRO A 238 -18.81 -10.88 3.84
CA PRO A 238 -19.46 -9.70 4.42
C PRO A 238 -19.57 -9.77 5.94
N GLU A 239 -19.92 -10.94 6.48
CA GLU A 239 -20.07 -11.19 7.91
C GLU A 239 -18.79 -10.89 8.71
N ASP A 240 -17.62 -11.27 8.18
CA ASP A 240 -16.33 -11.05 8.83
C ASP A 240 -15.94 -9.57 8.83
N VAL A 241 -16.16 -8.90 7.69
CA VAL A 241 -15.90 -7.45 7.57
C VAL A 241 -16.82 -6.67 8.52
N ILE A 242 -18.11 -7.00 8.53
CA ILE A 242 -19.10 -6.34 9.39
C ILE A 242 -18.79 -6.61 10.87
N ALA A 243 -18.39 -7.84 11.23
CA ALA A 243 -17.99 -8.18 12.59
C ALA A 243 -16.77 -7.37 13.05
N GLU A 244 -15.73 -7.26 12.21
CA GLU A 244 -14.55 -6.45 12.51
C GLU A 244 -14.91 -4.97 12.68
N VAL A 245 -15.76 -4.41 11.81
CA VAL A 245 -16.20 -3.01 11.92
C VAL A 245 -17.01 -2.77 13.20
N ARG A 246 -17.89 -3.71 13.59
CA ARG A 246 -18.64 -3.62 14.85
C ARG A 246 -17.72 -3.66 16.06
N GLU A 247 -16.71 -4.52 16.05
CA GLU A 247 -15.75 -4.62 17.15
C GLU A 247 -14.93 -3.32 17.28
N LEU A 248 -14.46 -2.75 16.17
CA LEU A 248 -13.76 -1.47 16.18
C LEU A 248 -14.66 -0.32 16.67
N ALA A 249 -15.95 -0.33 16.33
CA ALA A 249 -16.92 0.62 16.89
C ALA A 249 -17.05 0.46 18.42
N ARG A 250 -17.12 -0.78 18.93
CA ARG A 250 -17.16 -1.07 20.39
C ARG A 250 -15.89 -0.63 21.11
N GLN A 251 -14.74 -0.74 20.47
CA GLN A 251 -13.45 -0.25 21.00
C GLN A 251 -13.33 1.28 20.98
N GLY A 252 -14.31 1.99 20.40
CA GLY A 252 -14.43 3.44 20.46
C GLY A 252 -13.75 4.19 19.32
N PHE A 253 -13.31 3.51 18.26
CA PHE A 253 -12.75 4.14 17.06
C PHE A 253 -13.76 5.13 16.44
N LYS A 254 -13.25 6.21 15.86
CA LYS A 254 -14.08 7.31 15.34
C LYS A 254 -14.18 7.33 13.83
N GLU A 255 -13.21 6.75 13.14
CA GLU A 255 -13.17 6.67 11.68
C GLU A 255 -12.61 5.32 11.25
N ILE A 256 -13.34 4.59 10.42
CA ILE A 256 -12.84 3.39 9.73
C ILE A 256 -12.68 3.73 8.25
N THR A 257 -11.54 3.34 7.68
CA THR A 257 -11.33 3.36 6.23
C THR A 257 -11.27 1.95 5.70
N LEU A 258 -12.22 1.61 4.83
CA LEU A 258 -12.24 0.37 4.08
C LEU A 258 -11.15 0.40 2.99
N LEU A 259 -10.32 -0.64 2.99
CA LEU A 259 -9.18 -0.78 2.09
C LEU A 259 -9.37 -1.97 1.15
N GLY A 260 -8.77 -1.85 -0.03
CA GLY A 260 -8.60 -2.89 -1.02
C GLY A 260 -7.61 -2.39 -2.06
N GLN A 261 -7.38 -3.14 -3.13
CA GLN A 261 -6.72 -2.61 -4.33
C GLN A 261 -7.71 -2.03 -5.33
N ASN A 262 -8.95 -2.52 -5.32
CA ASN A 262 -10.07 -2.01 -6.09
C ASN A 262 -11.39 -2.28 -5.34
N VAL A 263 -11.70 -1.46 -4.33
CA VAL A 263 -12.86 -1.70 -3.43
C VAL A 263 -14.20 -1.84 -4.17
N ASN A 264 -14.34 -1.22 -5.34
CA ASN A 264 -15.55 -1.30 -6.16
C ASN A 264 -15.78 -2.69 -6.79
N ALA A 265 -14.75 -3.53 -6.85
CA ALA A 265 -14.89 -4.92 -7.31
C ALA A 265 -15.25 -5.90 -6.19
N TYR A 266 -15.42 -5.43 -4.94
CA TYR A 266 -15.83 -6.27 -3.83
C TYR A 266 -17.12 -7.04 -4.16
N GLY A 267 -17.05 -8.35 -3.93
CA GLY A 267 -18.15 -9.30 -4.12
C GLY A 267 -18.39 -9.76 -5.56
N LYS A 268 -17.66 -9.23 -6.56
CA LYS A 268 -17.76 -9.71 -7.95
C LYS A 268 -17.17 -11.11 -8.15
N ASP A 269 -16.39 -11.58 -7.19
CA ASP A 269 -15.78 -12.91 -7.13
C ASP A 269 -16.62 -13.93 -6.34
N PHE A 270 -17.75 -13.52 -5.74
CA PHE A 270 -18.66 -14.47 -5.10
C PHE A 270 -19.46 -15.25 -6.15
N GLU A 271 -19.50 -16.58 -6.00
CA GLU A 271 -20.31 -17.47 -6.85
C GLU A 271 -21.59 -17.93 -6.14
N ASP A 272 -21.63 -17.81 -4.82
CA ASP A 272 -22.68 -18.33 -3.94
C ASP A 272 -23.66 -17.26 -3.41
N ILE A 273 -23.27 -15.98 -3.46
CA ILE A 273 -24.10 -14.86 -3.01
C ILE A 273 -24.05 -13.70 -4.02
N GLU A 274 -25.20 -13.05 -4.23
CA GLU A 274 -25.28 -11.78 -4.96
C GLU A 274 -25.15 -10.65 -3.93
N TYR A 275 -23.91 -10.19 -3.70
CA TYR A 275 -23.61 -9.18 -2.69
C TYR A 275 -22.42 -8.32 -3.16
N GLY A 276 -22.62 -7.01 -3.26
CA GLY A 276 -21.61 -6.09 -3.77
C GLY A 276 -21.11 -5.06 -2.76
N PHE A 277 -20.25 -4.16 -3.22
CA PHE A 277 -19.70 -3.09 -2.37
C PHE A 277 -20.78 -2.12 -1.86
N GLY A 278 -21.80 -1.83 -2.66
CA GLY A 278 -22.95 -1.02 -2.26
C GLY A 278 -23.70 -1.64 -1.07
N ASP A 279 -23.94 -2.96 -1.10
CA ASP A 279 -24.62 -3.68 -0.02
C ASP A 279 -23.79 -3.67 1.27
N LEU A 280 -22.48 -3.91 1.15
CA LEU A 280 -21.55 -3.84 2.29
C LEU A 280 -21.61 -2.47 2.96
N LEU A 281 -21.57 -1.40 2.16
CA LEU A 281 -21.63 -0.04 2.69
C LEU A 281 -22.99 0.28 3.31
N ASP A 282 -24.10 -0.20 2.75
CA ASP A 282 -25.44 0.03 3.31
C ASP A 282 -25.63 -0.69 4.65
N GLU A 283 -24.99 -1.84 4.85
CA GLU A 283 -24.96 -2.52 6.15
C GLU A 283 -24.04 -1.81 7.15
N ILE A 284 -22.81 -1.49 6.73
CA ILE A 284 -21.83 -0.79 7.57
C ILE A 284 -22.36 0.58 8.01
N ARG A 285 -23.14 1.28 7.19
CA ARG A 285 -23.67 2.60 7.56
C ARG A 285 -24.61 2.56 8.77
N LYS A 286 -25.20 1.39 9.05
CA LYS A 286 -26.12 1.17 10.18
C LYS A 286 -25.38 0.96 11.51
N ILE A 287 -24.07 0.75 11.46
CA ILE A 287 -23.22 0.58 12.65
C ILE A 287 -22.95 1.96 13.28
N ASP A 288 -23.03 2.05 14.61
CA ASP A 288 -22.78 3.27 15.37
C ASP A 288 -21.29 3.63 15.41
N ILE A 289 -20.77 4.05 14.27
CA ILE A 289 -19.44 4.64 14.10
C ILE A 289 -19.57 6.00 13.42
N PRO A 290 -18.85 7.05 13.87
CA PRO A 290 -19.05 8.40 13.35
C PRO A 290 -18.68 8.58 11.87
N ARG A 291 -17.66 7.88 11.37
CA ARG A 291 -17.15 8.07 10.00
C ARG A 291 -16.71 6.75 9.37
N ILE A 292 -17.20 6.53 8.17
CA ILE A 292 -16.76 5.47 7.26
C ILE A 292 -16.23 6.13 6.00
N ARG A 293 -15.02 5.71 5.62
CA ARG A 293 -14.36 6.09 4.37
C ARG A 293 -14.00 4.84 3.61
N PHE A 294 -13.74 5.00 2.33
CA PHE A 294 -13.06 4.03 1.51
C PHE A 294 -12.09 4.76 0.58
N THR A 295 -11.15 4.04 0.02
CA THR A 295 -10.21 4.54 -1.00
C THR A 295 -9.97 3.46 -2.04
N THR A 296 -9.14 3.73 -3.05
CA THR A 296 -8.82 2.82 -4.17
C THR A 296 -10.02 2.47 -5.05
N SER A 297 -10.79 3.50 -5.44
CA SER A 297 -11.92 3.31 -6.35
C SER A 297 -11.44 3.09 -7.80
N HIS A 298 -12.18 2.31 -8.58
CA HIS A 298 -11.96 2.17 -10.01
C HIS A 298 -13.22 2.61 -10.78
N PRO A 299 -13.15 3.64 -11.65
CA PRO A 299 -14.33 4.20 -12.33
C PRO A 299 -15.19 3.16 -13.06
N ARG A 300 -14.55 2.16 -13.71
CA ARG A 300 -15.26 1.06 -14.39
C ARG A 300 -16.19 0.25 -13.48
N ASP A 301 -15.84 0.09 -12.21
CA ASP A 301 -16.58 -0.76 -11.27
C ASP A 301 -17.50 0.07 -10.35
N PHE A 302 -17.54 1.38 -10.52
CA PHE A 302 -18.38 2.27 -9.72
C PHE A 302 -19.79 2.29 -10.30
N ASP A 303 -20.70 1.54 -9.68
CA ASP A 303 -22.08 1.36 -10.17
C ASP A 303 -23.10 2.33 -9.55
N ASP A 304 -24.31 2.33 -10.10
CA ASP A 304 -25.40 3.21 -9.69
C ASP A 304 -25.91 2.86 -8.27
N HIS A 305 -25.92 1.59 -7.87
CA HIS A 305 -26.32 1.15 -6.52
C HIS A 305 -25.41 1.75 -5.45
N LEU A 306 -24.09 1.74 -5.67
CA LEU A 306 -23.14 2.39 -4.79
C LEU A 306 -23.42 3.90 -4.67
N ILE A 307 -23.72 4.58 -5.79
CA ILE A 307 -24.06 6.02 -5.77
C ILE A 307 -25.31 6.25 -4.91
N GLU A 308 -26.35 5.43 -5.08
CA GLU A 308 -27.58 5.51 -4.29
C GLU A 308 -27.32 5.33 -2.79
N VAL A 309 -26.51 4.33 -2.41
CA VAL A 309 -26.15 4.07 -1.01
C VAL A 309 -25.35 5.24 -0.42
N LEU A 310 -24.38 5.79 -1.15
CA LEU A 310 -23.63 6.97 -0.69
C LEU A 310 -24.55 8.19 -0.52
N GLY A 311 -25.58 8.31 -1.36
CA GLY A 311 -26.64 9.31 -1.26
C GLY A 311 -27.49 9.22 0.01
N LYS A 312 -27.59 8.05 0.65
CA LYS A 312 -28.33 7.87 1.92
C LYS A 312 -27.66 8.58 3.10
N ARG A 313 -26.35 8.89 3.00
CA ARG A 313 -25.53 9.53 4.03
C ARG A 313 -25.61 8.83 5.40
N GLY A 314 -25.23 9.54 6.45
CA GLY A 314 -25.13 9.05 7.82
C GLY A 314 -23.70 9.18 8.32
N ASN A 315 -23.04 8.05 8.50
CA ASN A 315 -21.61 7.99 8.81
C ASN A 315 -20.73 7.86 7.55
N LEU A 316 -21.31 7.62 6.37
CA LEU A 316 -20.59 7.61 5.10
C LEU A 316 -20.12 9.03 4.78
N VAL A 317 -18.81 9.23 4.68
CA VAL A 317 -18.23 10.56 4.43
C VAL A 317 -18.38 10.94 2.96
N GLU A 318 -18.69 12.21 2.70
CA GLU A 318 -18.81 12.84 1.37
C GLU A 318 -17.46 13.00 0.65
N HIS A 319 -16.60 12.00 0.68
CA HIS A 319 -15.29 12.02 0.05
C HIS A 319 -15.10 10.78 -0.81
N ILE A 320 -14.99 10.99 -2.11
CA ILE A 320 -14.76 9.93 -3.08
C ILE A 320 -13.43 10.19 -3.77
N HIS A 321 -12.49 9.27 -3.57
CA HIS A 321 -11.26 9.22 -4.34
C HIS A 321 -11.50 8.38 -5.60
N LEU A 322 -11.54 9.01 -6.77
CA LEU A 322 -11.91 8.41 -8.05
C LEU A 322 -10.83 8.66 -9.13
N PRO A 323 -9.73 7.89 -9.12
CA PRO A 323 -8.61 8.10 -10.04
C PRO A 323 -8.97 7.96 -11.52
N VAL A 324 -8.86 9.06 -12.28
CA VAL A 324 -9.07 9.06 -13.74
C VAL A 324 -7.83 8.62 -14.50
N GLN A 325 -6.64 8.92 -13.98
CA GLN A 325 -5.31 8.66 -14.54
C GLN A 325 -4.94 9.54 -15.74
N SER A 326 -5.84 9.76 -16.70
CA SER A 326 -5.68 10.72 -17.81
C SER A 326 -7.04 11.21 -18.28
N GLY A 327 -7.13 12.43 -18.81
CA GLY A 327 -8.39 12.93 -19.40
C GLY A 327 -8.58 12.60 -20.87
N SER A 328 -7.63 11.92 -21.51
CA SER A 328 -7.74 11.53 -22.91
C SER A 328 -8.20 10.09 -23.09
N THR A 329 -9.24 9.86 -23.89
CA THR A 329 -9.75 8.52 -24.20
C THR A 329 -8.69 7.62 -24.85
N GLU A 330 -7.84 8.18 -25.73
CA GLU A 330 -6.78 7.40 -26.38
C GLU A 330 -5.64 7.03 -25.41
N VAL A 331 -5.28 7.94 -24.49
CA VAL A 331 -4.33 7.62 -23.41
C VAL A 331 -4.94 6.56 -22.46
N LEU A 332 -6.20 6.71 -22.04
CA LEU A 332 -6.92 5.74 -21.20
C LEU A 332 -6.99 4.34 -21.83
N LYS A 333 -7.16 4.28 -23.16
CA LYS A 333 -7.13 3.03 -23.93
C LYS A 333 -5.75 2.38 -23.90
N ARG A 334 -4.67 3.15 -24.11
CA ARG A 334 -3.28 2.66 -23.96
C ARG A 334 -2.94 2.26 -22.53
N MET A 335 -3.54 2.92 -21.54
CA MET A 335 -3.48 2.55 -20.12
C MET A 335 -4.30 1.29 -19.77
N ALA A 336 -5.09 0.75 -20.70
CA ALA A 336 -6.01 -0.37 -20.52
C ALA A 336 -7.10 -0.16 -19.44
N ARG A 337 -7.59 1.08 -19.28
CA ARG A 337 -8.61 1.43 -18.28
C ARG A 337 -10.02 0.91 -18.58
N LYS A 338 -10.29 0.57 -19.86
CA LYS A 338 -11.57 0.01 -20.36
C LYS A 338 -12.80 0.91 -20.08
N TYR A 339 -12.59 2.23 -20.07
CA TYR A 339 -13.63 3.26 -20.08
C TYR A 339 -13.12 4.47 -20.85
N THR A 340 -14.02 5.36 -21.29
CA THR A 340 -13.68 6.60 -22.00
C THR A 340 -13.79 7.82 -21.09
N ARG A 341 -13.29 8.96 -21.56
CA ARG A 341 -13.48 10.27 -20.93
C ARG A 341 -14.95 10.56 -20.65
N GLU A 342 -15.82 10.35 -21.62
CA GLU A 342 -17.24 10.70 -21.57
C GLU A 342 -17.96 9.85 -20.51
N HIS A 343 -17.64 8.56 -20.44
CA HIS A 343 -18.15 7.67 -19.40
C HIS A 343 -17.74 8.14 -18.00
N TYR A 344 -16.48 8.56 -17.83
CA TYR A 344 -16.00 9.10 -16.56
C TYR A 344 -16.74 10.39 -16.16
N LEU A 345 -16.93 11.31 -17.11
CA LEU A 345 -17.66 12.57 -16.87
C LEU A 345 -19.13 12.31 -16.53
N GLU A 346 -19.77 11.34 -17.18
CA GLU A 346 -21.14 10.91 -16.84
C GLU A 346 -21.21 10.36 -15.42
N LEU A 347 -20.28 9.50 -15.03
CA LEU A 347 -20.19 8.98 -13.66
C LEU A 347 -20.03 10.12 -12.64
N VAL A 348 -19.14 11.08 -12.90
CA VAL A 348 -18.97 12.26 -12.04
C VAL A 348 -20.26 13.07 -11.95
N ARG A 349 -20.98 13.26 -13.06
CA ARG A 349 -22.27 13.98 -13.09
C ARG A 349 -23.31 13.27 -12.23
N LYS A 350 -23.44 11.94 -12.33
CA LYS A 350 -24.33 11.15 -11.46
C LYS A 350 -23.98 11.29 -9.99
N ILE A 351 -22.70 11.17 -9.63
CA ILE A 351 -22.22 11.32 -8.26
C ILE A 351 -22.58 12.72 -7.71
N LYS A 352 -22.28 13.79 -8.46
CA LYS A 352 -22.59 15.17 -8.04
C LYS A 352 -24.09 15.43 -7.95
N ALA A 353 -24.92 14.78 -8.77
CA ALA A 353 -26.37 14.93 -8.70
C ALA A 353 -26.92 14.36 -7.38
N VAL A 354 -26.38 13.22 -6.92
CA VAL A 354 -26.80 12.56 -5.67
C VAL A 354 -26.13 13.17 -4.44
N ILE A 355 -24.88 13.63 -4.57
CA ILE A 355 -24.08 14.20 -3.49
C ILE A 355 -23.53 15.57 -3.94
N PRO A 356 -24.33 16.65 -3.88
CA PRO A 356 -23.95 17.96 -4.42
C PRO A 356 -22.71 18.59 -3.78
N ASP A 357 -22.41 18.23 -2.54
CA ASP A 357 -21.27 18.69 -1.74
C ASP A 357 -20.11 17.68 -1.69
N VAL A 358 -20.08 16.71 -2.62
CA VAL A 358 -19.02 15.70 -2.68
C VAL A 358 -17.63 16.33 -2.84
N VAL A 359 -16.70 15.86 -2.02
CA VAL A 359 -15.27 16.11 -2.17
C VAL A 359 -14.72 15.04 -3.10
N LEU A 360 -14.33 15.43 -4.31
CA LEU A 360 -13.75 14.54 -5.32
C LEU A 360 -12.24 14.71 -5.37
N THR A 361 -11.54 13.59 -5.24
CA THR A 361 -10.08 13.54 -5.43
C THR A 361 -9.71 12.51 -6.48
N THR A 362 -8.55 12.69 -7.13
CA THR A 362 -8.12 11.82 -8.24
C THR A 362 -6.61 11.59 -8.23
N ASP A 363 -6.16 10.59 -8.99
CA ASP A 363 -4.77 10.46 -9.43
C ASP A 363 -4.68 10.75 -10.93
N ILE A 364 -3.60 11.41 -11.36
CA ILE A 364 -3.30 11.71 -12.77
C ILE A 364 -1.83 11.41 -13.05
N ILE A 365 -1.56 10.74 -14.17
CA ILE A 365 -0.22 10.43 -14.66
C ILE A 365 0.00 11.23 -15.95
N VAL A 366 1.01 12.10 -15.94
CA VAL A 366 1.42 12.87 -17.13
C VAL A 366 2.66 12.26 -17.78
N GLY A 367 2.81 12.47 -19.08
CA GLY A 367 3.93 11.96 -19.85
C GLY A 367 3.92 10.45 -20.02
N PHE A 368 2.73 9.86 -20.11
CA PHE A 368 2.56 8.45 -20.45
C PHE A 368 3.17 8.17 -21.85
N PRO A 369 3.71 6.97 -22.14
CA PRO A 369 4.33 6.69 -23.43
C PRO A 369 3.42 7.02 -24.62
N GLY A 370 3.88 7.90 -25.50
CA GLY A 370 3.13 8.37 -26.66
C GLY A 370 2.11 9.49 -26.39
N GLU A 371 2.09 10.12 -25.21
CA GLU A 371 1.16 11.22 -24.90
C GLU A 371 1.51 12.50 -25.69
N THR A 372 0.60 12.95 -26.55
CA THR A 372 0.73 14.20 -27.32
C THR A 372 0.28 15.42 -26.52
N ASP A 373 0.58 16.62 -27.02
CA ASP A 373 0.16 17.86 -26.35
C ASP A 373 -1.36 18.02 -26.34
N GLU A 374 -2.05 17.65 -27.42
CA GLU A 374 -3.52 17.68 -27.49
C GLU A 374 -4.15 16.76 -26.44
N GLN A 375 -3.58 15.58 -26.21
CA GLN A 375 -4.05 14.63 -25.20
C GLN A 375 -3.79 15.13 -23.77
N PHE A 376 -2.73 15.92 -23.58
CA PHE A 376 -2.50 16.59 -22.32
C PHE A 376 -3.49 17.75 -22.09
N GLU A 377 -3.82 18.54 -23.11
CA GLU A 377 -4.88 19.56 -23.02
C GLU A 377 -6.26 18.95 -22.74
N GLU A 378 -6.56 17.76 -23.28
CA GLU A 378 -7.72 16.98 -22.87
C GLU A 378 -7.67 16.71 -21.35
N THR A 379 -6.51 16.34 -20.80
CA THR A 379 -6.38 16.14 -19.34
C THR A 379 -6.67 17.40 -18.53
N LEU A 380 -6.16 18.56 -18.95
CA LEU A 380 -6.42 19.84 -18.28
C LEU A 380 -7.91 20.21 -18.34
N SER A 381 -8.54 20.11 -19.51
CA SER A 381 -9.97 20.41 -19.66
C SER A 381 -10.87 19.49 -18.82
N LEU A 382 -10.48 18.22 -18.62
CA LEU A 382 -11.21 17.32 -17.73
C LEU A 382 -11.14 17.79 -16.28
N VAL A 383 -9.94 18.20 -15.85
CA VAL A 383 -9.71 18.71 -14.49
C VAL A 383 -10.54 19.96 -14.23
N GLU A 384 -10.65 20.85 -15.21
CA GLU A 384 -11.52 22.03 -15.15
C GLU A 384 -13.00 21.65 -15.06
N GLU A 385 -13.48 20.76 -15.93
CA GLU A 385 -14.88 20.35 -15.98
C GLU A 385 -15.32 19.61 -14.71
N VAL A 386 -14.47 18.71 -14.20
CA VAL A 386 -14.75 17.99 -12.95
C VAL A 386 -14.57 18.89 -11.74
N GLY A 387 -13.58 19.80 -11.75
CA GLY A 387 -13.26 20.66 -10.64
C GLY A 387 -12.90 19.86 -9.38
N TYR A 388 -11.83 19.07 -9.42
CA TYR A 388 -11.41 18.26 -8.26
C TYR A 388 -11.02 19.14 -7.05
N ASP A 389 -11.25 18.62 -5.84
CA ASP A 389 -10.88 19.27 -4.59
C ASP A 389 -9.40 19.10 -4.25
N SER A 390 -8.80 18.02 -4.74
CA SER A 390 -7.38 17.69 -4.60
C SER A 390 -7.05 16.55 -5.57
N GLY A 391 -5.77 16.37 -5.90
CA GLY A 391 -5.35 15.21 -6.67
C GLY A 391 -3.88 14.91 -6.52
N TYR A 392 -3.52 13.64 -6.71
CA TYR A 392 -2.13 13.21 -6.75
C TYR A 392 -1.68 13.14 -8.21
N THR A 393 -0.71 13.97 -8.55
CA THR A 393 -0.19 14.07 -9.92
C THR A 393 1.21 13.47 -9.99
N PHE A 394 1.46 12.64 -10.97
CA PHE A 394 2.73 11.93 -11.13
C PHE A 394 3.26 12.08 -12.54
N VAL A 395 4.59 12.18 -12.68
CA VAL A 395 5.23 11.84 -13.96
C VAL A 395 5.18 10.33 -14.12
N TYR A 396 4.88 9.84 -15.32
CA TYR A 396 5.00 8.43 -15.64
C TYR A 396 6.41 7.92 -15.35
N SER A 397 6.49 6.89 -14.50
CA SER A 397 7.72 6.18 -14.16
C SER A 397 7.54 4.71 -14.55
N PRO A 398 8.36 4.16 -15.46
CA PRO A 398 8.21 2.80 -15.94
C PRO A 398 8.45 1.81 -14.81
N ARG A 399 7.54 0.84 -14.66
CA ARG A 399 7.65 -0.25 -13.68
C ARG A 399 7.99 -1.53 -14.38
N GLU A 400 9.07 -2.15 -13.97
CA GLU A 400 9.51 -3.36 -14.64
C GLU A 400 8.47 -4.47 -14.62
N GLY A 401 8.36 -5.19 -15.73
CA GLY A 401 7.38 -6.25 -15.91
C GLY A 401 5.96 -5.77 -16.20
N THR A 402 5.70 -4.46 -16.14
CA THR A 402 4.44 -3.89 -16.63
C THR A 402 4.46 -3.70 -18.15
N PRO A 403 3.32 -3.85 -18.86
CA PRO A 403 3.26 -3.64 -20.31
C PRO A 403 3.73 -2.25 -20.77
N ALA A 404 3.53 -1.20 -19.97
CA ALA A 404 3.92 0.16 -20.32
C ALA A 404 5.44 0.38 -20.25
N ALA A 405 6.18 -0.41 -19.46
CA ALA A 405 7.63 -0.27 -19.35
C ALA A 405 8.41 -0.69 -20.61
N VAL A 406 7.77 -1.46 -21.51
CA VAL A 406 8.34 -1.84 -22.81
C VAL A 406 7.76 -1.04 -23.97
N MET A 407 6.87 -0.08 -23.71
CA MET A 407 6.37 0.83 -24.73
C MET A 407 7.46 1.83 -25.10
N GLU A 408 7.47 2.25 -26.37
CA GLU A 408 8.31 3.34 -26.81
C GLU A 408 7.84 4.65 -26.17
N ASP A 409 8.72 5.26 -25.37
CA ASP A 409 8.46 6.52 -24.69
C ASP A 409 9.18 7.65 -25.42
N ASN A 410 8.42 8.35 -26.26
CA ASN A 410 8.89 9.48 -27.06
C ASN A 410 8.68 10.84 -26.37
N VAL A 411 8.27 10.86 -25.10
CA VAL A 411 8.01 12.12 -24.37
C VAL A 411 9.24 12.50 -23.53
N PRO A 412 9.97 13.57 -23.87
CA PRO A 412 11.16 13.98 -23.12
C PRO A 412 10.84 14.32 -21.66
N MET A 413 11.76 14.01 -20.75
CA MET A 413 11.58 14.27 -19.31
C MET A 413 11.25 15.74 -18.98
N GLU A 414 11.83 16.70 -19.73
CA GLU A 414 11.53 18.12 -19.54
C GLU A 414 10.07 18.47 -19.89
N VAL A 415 9.50 17.86 -20.94
CA VAL A 415 8.08 18.00 -21.28
C VAL A 415 7.20 17.38 -20.19
N LYS A 416 7.58 16.21 -19.63
CA LYS A 416 6.83 15.59 -18.53
C LYS A 416 6.78 16.48 -17.29
N LYS A 417 7.92 17.10 -16.94
CA LYS A 417 8.01 18.05 -15.81
C LYS A 417 7.17 19.31 -16.07
N GLU A 418 7.22 19.86 -17.28
CA GLU A 418 6.42 21.02 -17.66
C GLU A 418 4.92 20.71 -17.54
N ARG A 419 4.47 19.58 -18.10
CA ARG A 419 3.07 19.11 -17.99
C ARG A 419 2.66 18.93 -16.54
N LEU A 420 3.51 18.31 -15.71
CA LEU A 420 3.25 18.15 -14.29
C LEU A 420 3.08 19.50 -13.58
N TYR A 421 3.94 20.48 -13.91
CA TYR A 421 3.86 21.82 -13.35
C TYR A 421 2.55 22.53 -13.73
N ARG A 422 2.20 22.56 -15.02
CA ARG A 422 0.96 23.15 -15.53
C ARG A 422 -0.29 22.53 -14.89
N LEU A 423 -0.31 21.20 -14.77
CA LEU A 423 -1.40 20.47 -14.12
C LEU A 423 -1.51 20.83 -12.62
N ASN A 424 -0.38 20.93 -11.91
CA ASN A 424 -0.37 21.30 -10.50
C ASN A 424 -0.84 22.74 -10.26
N GLU A 425 -0.45 23.69 -11.11
CA GLU A 425 -0.96 25.07 -11.04
C GLU A 425 -2.47 25.12 -11.19
N LEU A 426 -3.03 24.41 -12.17
CA LEU A 426 -4.46 24.32 -12.40
C LEU A 426 -5.19 23.70 -11.19
N MET A 427 -4.69 22.55 -10.71
CA MET A 427 -5.25 21.87 -9.54
C MET A 427 -5.21 22.77 -8.30
N ALA A 428 -4.12 23.50 -8.08
CA ALA A 428 -3.98 24.43 -6.96
C ALA A 428 -4.97 25.60 -7.04
N LYS A 429 -5.18 26.15 -8.24
CA LYS A 429 -6.17 27.21 -8.49
C LYS A 429 -7.59 26.74 -8.13
N ILE A 430 -8.02 25.60 -8.68
CA ILE A 430 -9.36 25.04 -8.43
C ILE A 430 -9.54 24.70 -6.94
N SER A 431 -8.53 24.07 -6.33
CA SER A 431 -8.57 23.72 -4.90
C SER A 431 -8.73 24.95 -4.02
N LEU A 432 -8.03 26.05 -4.34
CA LEU A 432 -8.14 27.32 -3.61
C LEU A 432 -9.54 27.94 -3.73
N GLU A 433 -10.11 27.97 -4.93
CA GLU A 433 -11.47 28.46 -5.19
C GLU A 433 -12.50 27.68 -4.34
N LYS A 434 -12.38 26.35 -4.30
CA LYS A 434 -13.24 25.49 -3.49
C LYS A 434 -13.08 25.69 -1.98
N ILE A 435 -11.84 25.81 -1.49
CA ILE A 435 -11.57 26.08 -0.07
C ILE A 435 -12.21 27.40 0.36
N ASN A 436 -12.11 28.44 -0.48
CA ASN A 436 -12.71 29.74 -0.19
C ASN A 436 -14.24 29.65 -0.13
N HIS A 437 -14.88 28.85 -0.98
CA HIS A 437 -16.31 28.57 -0.89
C HIS A 437 -16.68 27.81 0.40
N CYS A 438 -15.84 26.87 0.84
CA CYS A 438 -16.08 26.06 2.04
C CYS A 438 -15.94 26.85 3.34
N ARG A 439 -15.03 27.83 3.42
CA ARG A 439 -14.87 28.72 4.60
C ARG A 439 -16.13 29.51 4.97
N ILE A 440 -17.10 29.60 4.06
CA ILE A 440 -18.39 30.28 4.27
C ILE A 440 -19.42 29.32 4.92
N LYS A 441 -19.16 28.00 4.95
CA LYS A 441 -20.06 26.95 5.49
C LYS A 441 -19.51 26.33 6.79
N SER A 442 -20.41 25.87 7.67
CA SER A 442 -20.04 25.16 8.92
C SER A 442 -19.45 23.78 8.60
N SER A 443 -18.30 23.43 9.20
CA SER A 443 -17.55 22.19 8.94
C SER A 443 -17.35 21.36 10.22
N ARG A 444 -17.36 20.02 10.10
CA ARG A 444 -17.15 19.09 11.24
C ARG A 444 -15.67 18.76 11.43
N TYR A 445 -15.08 19.17 12.55
CA TYR A 445 -13.66 18.95 12.88
C TYR A 445 -13.45 17.89 13.97
N TRP A 446 -12.34 17.15 13.88
CA TRP A 446 -11.78 16.38 14.99
C TRP A 446 -10.53 17.08 15.51
N LEU A 447 -10.47 17.32 16.82
CA LEU A 447 -9.28 17.84 17.48
C LEU A 447 -8.35 16.68 17.83
N LYS A 448 -7.21 16.59 17.14
CA LYS A 448 -6.12 15.70 17.57
C LYS A 448 -5.35 16.42 18.68
N ALA A 449 -5.63 16.08 19.93
CA ALA A 449 -4.91 16.65 21.07
C ALA A 449 -3.48 16.09 21.11
N ASN A 450 -2.49 16.85 20.63
CA ASN A 450 -1.09 16.55 20.93
C ASN A 450 -0.78 17.04 22.35
N ARG A 451 -0.46 16.12 23.26
CA ARG A 451 0.13 16.46 24.57
C ARG A 451 1.56 16.96 24.35
N LYS A 452 1.72 18.27 24.18
CA LYS A 452 2.71 19.17 24.81
C LYS A 452 2.75 20.49 24.02
N THR A 453 2.52 21.58 24.76
CA THR A 453 2.77 23.00 24.44
C THR A 453 1.98 23.68 23.31
N THR A 454 1.18 24.68 23.72
CA THR A 454 0.51 25.74 22.93
C THR A 454 -0.56 25.32 21.92
N ARG A 455 -1.78 25.87 22.11
CA ARG A 455 -2.95 25.70 21.22
C ARG A 455 -2.62 26.22 19.81
N THR A 456 -2.23 25.32 18.91
CA THR A 456 -2.23 25.54 17.46
C THR A 456 -3.09 24.46 16.81
N CYS A 457 -4.14 24.89 16.11
CA CYS A 457 -5.00 24.01 15.33
C CYS A 457 -4.39 23.90 13.92
N SER A 458 -3.79 22.76 13.61
CA SER A 458 -3.20 22.49 12.29
C SER A 458 -4.22 21.91 11.33
N LEU A 459 -4.56 22.63 10.26
CA LEU A 459 -5.18 22.07 9.06
C LEU A 459 -4.06 21.47 8.19
N GLY A 460 -3.89 20.17 8.21
CA GLY A 460 -2.91 19.47 7.38
C GLY A 460 -3.47 19.19 5.99
N VAL A 461 -2.92 19.85 4.97
CA VAL A 461 -2.93 19.35 3.58
C VAL A 461 -1.70 18.43 3.46
N PRO A 462 -1.83 17.16 3.00
CA PRO A 462 -0.66 16.31 2.80
C PRO A 462 0.19 16.88 1.66
N GLY A 463 1.42 17.35 1.96
CA GLY A 463 2.44 17.62 0.93
C GLY A 463 2.99 19.05 0.81
N GLN A 464 2.51 20.04 1.59
CA GLN A 464 3.13 21.37 1.61
C GLN A 464 3.35 21.87 3.04
N THR A 465 4.61 22.15 3.38
CA THR A 465 5.00 22.89 4.58
C THR A 465 4.70 24.38 4.38
N SER A 466 3.44 24.79 4.54
CA SER A 466 3.12 26.18 4.86
C SER A 466 2.21 26.25 6.09
N TRP A 467 2.69 26.99 7.10
CA TRP A 467 2.07 27.09 8.42
C TRP A 467 1.07 28.25 8.42
N PHE A 468 -0.24 27.98 8.34
CA PHE A 468 -1.25 29.00 8.62
C PHE A 468 -1.67 28.96 10.09
N THR A 469 -1.43 30.05 10.81
CA THR A 469 -1.84 30.23 12.22
C THR A 469 -3.29 30.69 12.27
N LEU A 470 -4.22 29.81 12.67
CA LEU A 470 -5.59 30.20 13.00
C LEU A 470 -5.68 30.65 14.47
N ARG A 471 -5.82 31.96 14.70
CA ARG A 471 -6.22 32.51 16.02
C ARG A 471 -7.71 32.26 16.23
N VAL A 472 -8.04 31.37 17.16
CA VAL A 472 -9.40 31.22 17.68
C VAL A 472 -9.69 32.42 18.59
N ILE A 473 -10.57 33.32 18.16
CA ILE A 473 -11.13 34.38 19.01
C ILE A 473 -12.43 33.82 19.58
N ASN A 474 -12.45 33.51 20.88
CA ASN A 474 -13.69 33.21 21.60
C ASN A 474 -14.51 34.50 21.72
N ARG A 475 -15.78 34.45 21.30
CA ARG A 475 -16.85 35.31 21.83
C ARG A 475 -17.89 34.42 22.48
#